data_AF-A0A7K3NJL5-F1
#
_entry.id   AF-A0A7K3NJL5-F1
#
_cell.length_a   1.000
_cell.length_b   1.000
_cell.length_c   1.000
_cell.angle_alpha   90.00
_cell.angle_beta   90.00
_cell.angle_gamma   90.00
#
_symmetry.space_group_name_H-M   'P 1'
#
loop_
_entity.id
_entity.type
_entity.pdbx_description
1 polymer ?
#
loop_
_entity_poly.entity_id
_entity_poly.type
_entity_poly.pdbx_seq_one_letter_code
_entity_poly.pdbx_strand_id
1 'polypeptide(L)'
;MSHPGLSRFPQHIRHSATARTSRCGASLLYVVAAITLLAVLAAAIAVFSGASSQSQTSHAPSLAAYYLALAGLNHAATLSANDLEALLDAPGVTCALDTGHFTLEVLERNADGSFAVAATGTALPDSPRQSVCCLPGTVSDAGGYISFENDLEDFDLPVTSGTRNSNIVSVDLNNRVAVFGNNTQYAYGCLWYRGNRTWCESGKCLFGKGLRAYFRFSYAAVPPGLACGDGFTFAVINATENDASRSGGLVGMGELLGYAGPGSTADGRGLAPPKFAVEFDVYANQGTKNPNRVDSRADGQGGDHAALVFWGFEDDSGSCASSGHSYACAQDDNRHSRQGTENVGLGVSGDMPRNSLNRSGAGDYAAQSGRPDWLQSGAHAMRMEVDRADAPDILGDYAYSIRVWIDCSDCDDVMSAYTAGPPTLSRSFSLSRAQHERFERVLFGWTEATGAAVQQVGVSDFKLYFLE
;
A
#
# COMPACT_ATOMS: atom_id res chain seq x y z
N MET A 1 13.30 -65.23 -55.92
CA MET A 1 13.52 -66.67 -55.67
C MET A 1 12.56 -67.07 -54.56
N SER A 2 11.33 -67.49 -54.89
CA SER A 2 10.91 -68.88 -55.17
C SER A 2 10.68 -69.70 -53.89
N HIS A 3 9.39 -69.75 -53.47
CA HIS A 3 8.54 -70.92 -53.11
C HIS A 3 9.18 -72.30 -52.77
N PRO A 4 8.41 -73.30 -52.25
CA PRO A 4 7.27 -73.32 -51.31
C PRO A 4 7.24 -74.60 -50.39
N GLY A 5 6.16 -74.79 -49.61
CA GLY A 5 5.60 -76.11 -49.26
C GLY A 5 5.20 -76.27 -47.78
N LEU A 6 4.18 -77.03 -47.36
CA LEU A 6 2.92 -77.59 -47.90
C LEU A 6 2.20 -78.31 -46.72
N SER A 7 0.90 -78.58 -46.86
CA SER A 7 0.01 -79.51 -46.07
C SER A 7 -0.83 -78.94 -44.91
N ARG A 8 -2.02 -79.45 -44.57
CA ARG A 8 -3.25 -79.97 -45.26
C ARG A 8 -4.28 -80.28 -44.12
N PHE A 9 -5.47 -79.66 -44.15
CA PHE A 9 -6.84 -80.10 -43.71
C PHE A 9 -7.14 -80.67 -42.30
N PRO A 10 -8.42 -80.78 -41.81
CA PRO A 10 -9.73 -80.51 -42.46
C PRO A 10 -10.78 -79.68 -41.66
N GLN A 11 -11.83 -79.35 -42.43
CA GLN A 11 -13.12 -78.74 -42.08
C GLN A 11 -14.03 -79.65 -41.22
N HIS A 12 -14.91 -79.03 -40.43
CA HIS A 12 -16.21 -79.63 -40.06
C HIS A 12 -17.35 -78.63 -40.29
N ILE A 13 -18.20 -78.98 -41.26
CA ILE A 13 -19.51 -78.38 -41.54
C ILE A 13 -20.55 -79.18 -40.76
N ARG A 14 -21.45 -78.50 -40.02
CA ARG A 14 -22.75 -79.06 -39.60
C ARG A 14 -23.86 -78.11 -40.05
N HIS A 15 -24.62 -78.54 -41.05
CA HIS A 15 -25.96 -78.03 -41.33
C HIS A 15 -26.97 -78.81 -40.47
N SER A 16 -27.91 -78.09 -39.86
CA SER A 16 -29.18 -78.68 -39.41
C SER A 16 -30.35 -77.76 -39.76
N ALA A 17 -31.09 -78.24 -40.76
CA ALA A 17 -32.53 -78.15 -41.02
C ALA A 17 -33.36 -76.96 -40.50
N THR A 18 -33.93 -76.25 -41.48
CA THR A 18 -35.15 -75.45 -41.41
C THR A 18 -36.37 -76.23 -40.90
N ALA A 19 -37.10 -75.64 -39.95
CA ALA A 19 -38.50 -75.97 -39.68
C ALA A 19 -39.31 -74.67 -39.64
N ARG A 20 -40.38 -74.64 -40.44
CA ARG A 20 -41.27 -73.48 -40.66
C ARG A 20 -42.62 -73.85 -40.07
N THR A 21 -43.07 -73.18 -39.00
CA THR A 21 -44.46 -73.28 -38.51
C THR A 21 -44.96 -71.96 -37.92
N SER A 22 -46.05 -71.48 -38.52
CA SER A 22 -47.21 -70.75 -37.96
C SER A 22 -47.00 -69.55 -37.01
N ARG A 23 -47.42 -68.37 -37.49
CA ARG A 23 -47.85 -67.22 -36.68
C ARG A 23 -49.08 -67.57 -35.82
N CYS A 24 -49.12 -67.12 -34.56
CA CYS A 24 -50.34 -66.78 -33.82
C CYS A 24 -50.03 -65.83 -32.63
N GLY A 25 -50.63 -64.63 -32.64
CA GLY A 25 -51.32 -64.05 -31.47
C GLY A 25 -50.57 -63.37 -30.31
N ALA A 26 -49.24 -63.35 -30.19
CA ALA A 26 -48.59 -62.83 -28.98
C ALA A 26 -48.10 -61.36 -29.05
N SER A 27 -47.92 -60.79 -30.24
CA SER A 27 -47.30 -59.45 -30.40
C SER A 27 -48.16 -58.29 -29.89
N LEU A 28 -49.49 -58.41 -29.95
CA LEU A 28 -50.41 -57.36 -29.49
C LEU A 28 -50.38 -57.20 -27.95
N LEU A 29 -50.22 -58.31 -27.22
CA LEU A 29 -50.16 -58.28 -25.76
C LEU A 29 -48.91 -57.56 -25.25
N TYR A 30 -47.77 -57.70 -25.93
CA TYR A 30 -46.56 -56.96 -25.59
C TYR A 30 -46.68 -55.46 -25.85
N VAL A 31 -47.42 -55.05 -26.89
CA VAL A 31 -47.64 -53.62 -27.18
C VAL A 31 -48.55 -52.99 -26.13
N VAL A 32 -49.64 -53.66 -25.75
CA VAL A 32 -50.54 -53.16 -24.71
C VAL A 32 -49.82 -53.07 -23.36
N ALA A 33 -49.03 -54.08 -23.00
CA ALA A 33 -48.22 -54.05 -21.78
C ALA A 33 -47.16 -52.94 -21.79
N ALA A 34 -46.54 -52.65 -22.94
CA ALA A 34 -45.57 -51.55 -23.05
C ALA A 34 -46.24 -50.17 -22.90
N ILE A 35 -47.41 -49.97 -23.50
CA ILE A 35 -48.15 -48.70 -23.42
C ILE A 35 -48.64 -48.45 -21.98
N THR A 36 -49.14 -49.47 -21.28
CA THR A 36 -49.57 -49.30 -19.88
C THR A 36 -48.39 -49.00 -18.95
N LEU A 37 -47.25 -49.64 -19.18
CA LEU A 37 -46.04 -49.40 -18.38
C LEU A 37 -45.48 -47.98 -18.62
N LEU A 38 -45.51 -47.50 -19.86
CA LEU A 38 -45.14 -46.12 -20.20
C LEU A 38 -46.12 -45.09 -19.61
N ALA A 39 -47.42 -45.37 -19.60
CA ALA A 39 -48.41 -44.47 -19.01
C ALA A 39 -48.27 -44.36 -17.49
N VAL A 40 -47.99 -45.47 -16.80
CA VAL A 40 -47.71 -45.48 -15.36
C VAL A 40 -46.40 -44.74 -15.05
N LEU A 41 -45.37 -44.92 -15.88
CA LEU A 41 -44.10 -44.20 -15.74
C LEU A 41 -44.29 -42.69 -15.93
N ALA A 42 -45.07 -42.27 -16.93
CA ALA A 42 -45.38 -40.86 -17.17
C ALA A 42 -46.18 -40.24 -16.01
N ALA A 43 -47.16 -40.96 -15.45
CA ALA A 43 -47.91 -40.50 -14.28
C ALA A 43 -47.03 -40.36 -13.04
N ALA A 44 -46.10 -41.31 -12.82
CA ALA A 44 -45.13 -41.21 -11.73
C ALA A 44 -44.19 -40.00 -11.89
N ILE A 45 -43.67 -39.76 -13.10
CA ILE A 45 -42.81 -38.59 -13.38
C ILE A 45 -43.57 -37.27 -13.17
N ALA A 46 -44.86 -37.21 -13.52
CA ALA A 46 -45.69 -36.02 -13.30
C ALA A 46 -45.91 -35.73 -11.80
N VAL A 47 -46.08 -36.77 -10.97
CA VAL A 47 -46.25 -36.63 -9.52
C VAL A 47 -44.95 -36.20 -8.83
N PHE A 48 -43.79 -36.65 -9.31
CA PHE A 48 -42.48 -36.27 -8.74
C PHE A 48 -41.93 -34.92 -9.24
N SER A 49 -42.42 -34.39 -10.37
CA SER A 49 -41.99 -33.07 -10.89
C SER A 49 -42.66 -31.89 -10.17
N GLY A 50 -43.86 -32.05 -9.60
CA GLY A 50 -44.63 -30.91 -9.07
C GLY A 50 -44.05 -30.21 -7.83
N ALA A 51 -43.32 -30.94 -6.97
CA ALA A 51 -42.85 -30.41 -5.68
C ALA A 51 -41.36 -30.02 -5.67
N SER A 52 -40.52 -30.69 -6.46
CA SER A 52 -39.07 -30.43 -6.54
C SER A 52 -38.73 -29.24 -7.44
N SER A 53 -39.51 -28.99 -8.50
CA SER A 53 -39.33 -27.84 -9.39
C SER A 53 -39.77 -26.52 -8.75
N GLN A 54 -40.71 -26.55 -7.79
CA GLN A 54 -41.18 -25.34 -7.12
C GLN A 54 -40.15 -24.79 -6.13
N SER A 55 -39.42 -25.63 -5.39
CA SER A 55 -38.38 -25.16 -4.46
C SER A 55 -37.15 -24.58 -5.18
N GLN A 56 -36.79 -25.09 -6.37
CA GLN A 56 -35.67 -24.53 -7.14
C GLN A 56 -35.96 -23.12 -7.70
N THR A 57 -37.22 -22.76 -7.95
CA THR A 57 -37.57 -21.42 -8.44
C THR A 57 -37.67 -20.34 -7.35
N SER A 58 -37.81 -20.71 -6.08
CA SER A 58 -37.82 -19.77 -4.94
C SER A 58 -36.42 -19.34 -4.48
N HIS A 59 -35.35 -20.01 -4.93
CA HIS A 59 -33.97 -19.68 -4.53
C HIS A 59 -33.38 -18.48 -5.28
N ALA A 60 -33.82 -18.19 -6.52
CA ALA A 60 -33.22 -17.10 -7.30
C ALA A 60 -33.47 -15.70 -6.70
N PRO A 61 -34.69 -15.33 -6.26
CA PRO A 61 -34.94 -14.01 -5.68
C PRO A 61 -34.35 -13.85 -4.27
N SER A 62 -34.38 -14.89 -3.45
CA SER A 62 -33.84 -14.85 -2.07
C SER A 62 -32.32 -14.75 -2.05
N LEU A 63 -31.64 -15.47 -2.94
CA LEU A 63 -30.19 -15.34 -3.11
C LEU A 63 -29.81 -13.97 -3.71
N ALA A 64 -30.60 -13.44 -4.65
CA ALA A 64 -30.40 -12.09 -5.16
C ALA A 64 -30.56 -11.03 -4.06
N ALA A 65 -31.58 -11.15 -3.20
CA ALA A 65 -31.77 -10.26 -2.05
C ALA A 65 -30.58 -10.33 -1.08
N TYR A 66 -30.03 -11.53 -0.82
CA TYR A 66 -28.83 -11.71 -0.02
C TYR A 66 -27.60 -11.01 -0.62
N TYR A 67 -27.34 -11.16 -1.93
CA TYR A 67 -26.22 -10.49 -2.58
C TYR A 67 -26.40 -8.96 -2.64
N LEU A 68 -27.63 -8.47 -2.78
CA LEU A 68 -27.93 -7.04 -2.67
C LEU A 68 -27.65 -6.52 -1.26
N ALA A 69 -28.03 -7.27 -0.21
CA ALA A 69 -27.70 -6.93 1.17
C ALA A 69 -26.17 -6.91 1.41
N LEU A 70 -25.45 -7.90 0.85
CA LEU A 70 -23.98 -7.96 0.93
C LEU A 70 -23.32 -6.77 0.21
N ALA A 71 -23.87 -6.35 -0.94
CA ALA A 71 -23.42 -5.14 -1.63
C ALA A 71 -23.61 -3.88 -0.78
N GLY A 72 -24.70 -3.79 -0.01
CA GLY A 72 -24.93 -2.71 0.94
C GLY A 72 -23.91 -2.67 2.09
N LEU A 73 -23.52 -3.83 2.63
CA LEU A 73 -22.45 -3.91 3.63
C LEU A 73 -21.09 -3.51 3.04
N ASN A 74 -20.79 -3.93 1.81
CA ASN A 74 -19.56 -3.52 1.13
C ASN A 74 -19.55 -2.02 0.83
N HIS A 75 -20.70 -1.43 0.48
CA HIS A 75 -20.81 0.02 0.30
C HIS A 75 -20.58 0.77 1.62
N ALA A 76 -21.13 0.27 2.73
CA ALA A 76 -20.90 0.86 4.04
C ALA A 76 -19.40 0.93 4.40
N ALA A 77 -18.62 -0.09 4.04
CA ALA A 77 -17.16 -0.13 4.21
C ALA A 77 -16.39 0.85 3.31
N THR A 78 -17.05 1.55 2.38
CA THR A 78 -16.42 2.61 1.55
C THR A 78 -16.74 4.02 2.03
N LEU A 79 -17.67 4.17 2.97
CA LEU A 79 -18.10 5.46 3.49
C LEU A 79 -17.10 5.96 4.54
N SER A 80 -16.87 7.29 4.56
CA SER A 80 -16.07 7.89 5.62
C SER A 80 -16.80 7.87 6.96
N ALA A 81 -16.08 8.02 8.07
CA ALA A 81 -16.69 8.18 9.39
C ALA A 81 -17.70 9.34 9.43
N ASN A 82 -17.44 10.45 8.72
CA ASN A 82 -18.37 11.59 8.64
C ASN A 82 -19.65 11.23 7.86
N ASP A 83 -19.53 10.45 6.78
CA ASP A 83 -20.68 10.00 6.00
C ASP A 83 -21.53 9.01 6.82
N LEU A 84 -20.87 8.08 7.54
CA LEU A 84 -21.55 7.14 8.45
C LEU A 84 -22.22 7.86 9.62
N GLU A 85 -21.56 8.87 10.20
CA GLU A 85 -22.12 9.71 11.27
C GLU A 85 -23.32 10.53 10.76
N ALA A 86 -23.27 11.05 9.54
CA ALA A 86 -24.40 11.76 8.93
C ALA A 86 -25.61 10.85 8.67
N LEU A 87 -25.40 9.53 8.64
CA LEU A 87 -26.45 8.52 8.52
C LEU A 87 -26.97 8.03 9.86
N LEU A 88 -26.33 8.37 10.98
CA LEU A 88 -26.94 8.21 12.30
C LEU A 88 -28.21 9.08 12.35
N ASP A 89 -29.32 8.47 12.79
CA ASP A 89 -30.65 9.08 12.82
C ASP A 89 -31.30 9.40 11.45
N ALA A 90 -30.66 9.02 10.34
CA ALA A 90 -31.26 9.09 9.00
C ALA A 90 -32.05 7.80 8.69
N PRO A 91 -33.11 7.85 7.83
CA PRO A 91 -33.90 6.67 7.45
C PRO A 91 -33.17 5.68 6.51
N GLY A 92 -31.84 5.67 6.51
CA GLY A 92 -30.99 4.88 5.64
C GLY A 92 -30.87 5.42 4.20
N VAL A 93 -29.82 4.98 3.48
CA VAL A 93 -29.58 5.31 2.07
C VAL A 93 -30.00 4.14 1.21
N THR A 94 -30.83 4.41 0.18
CA THR A 94 -31.26 3.38 -0.77
C THR A 94 -30.56 3.55 -2.11
N CYS A 95 -29.89 2.50 -2.55
CA CYS A 95 -29.20 2.44 -3.85
C CYS A 95 -29.89 1.45 -4.77
N ALA A 96 -30.39 1.93 -5.91
CA ALA A 96 -31.06 1.11 -6.92
C ALA A 96 -30.06 0.46 -7.89
N LEU A 97 -30.32 -0.79 -8.24
CA LEU A 97 -29.62 -1.60 -9.24
C LEU A 97 -30.66 -2.20 -10.21
N ASP A 98 -30.22 -2.70 -11.36
CA ASP A 98 -31.13 -3.11 -12.45
C ASP A 98 -32.23 -4.10 -12.04
N THR A 99 -31.98 -4.97 -11.06
CA THR A 99 -32.92 -6.04 -10.64
C THR A 99 -33.39 -5.92 -9.19
N GLY A 100 -33.07 -4.83 -8.50
CA GLY A 100 -33.40 -4.65 -7.09
C GLY A 100 -32.75 -3.40 -6.48
N HIS A 101 -32.79 -3.28 -5.16
CA HIS A 101 -32.08 -2.22 -4.45
C HIS A 101 -31.51 -2.77 -3.14
N PHE A 102 -30.61 -2.03 -2.53
CA PHE A 102 -30.31 -2.20 -1.12
C PHE A 102 -30.55 -0.90 -0.36
N THR A 103 -30.91 -1.02 0.91
CA THR A 103 -31.01 0.09 1.86
C THR A 103 -29.98 -0.14 2.96
N LEU A 104 -29.09 0.83 3.18
CA LEU A 104 -28.09 0.82 4.22
C LEU A 104 -28.52 1.74 5.37
N GLU A 105 -28.56 1.22 6.58
CA GLU A 105 -28.86 1.95 7.82
C GLU A 105 -27.66 1.88 8.77
N VAL A 106 -27.35 3.01 9.41
CA VAL A 106 -26.38 3.08 10.51
C VAL A 106 -27.18 3.08 11.82
N LEU A 107 -27.01 2.04 12.62
CA LEU A 107 -27.83 1.78 13.80
C LEU A 107 -27.32 2.52 15.03
N GLU A 108 -26.01 2.44 15.27
CA GLU A 108 -25.34 3.09 16.40
C GLU A 108 -23.84 3.19 16.14
N ARG A 109 -23.19 4.08 16.91
CA ARG A 109 -21.74 4.12 17.05
C ARG A 109 -21.32 3.38 18.30
N ASN A 110 -20.50 2.36 18.13
CA ASN A 110 -19.95 1.53 19.20
C ASN A 110 -18.87 2.29 19.99
N ALA A 111 -18.61 1.83 21.21
CA ALA A 111 -17.61 2.43 22.10
C ALA A 111 -16.16 2.34 21.57
N ASP A 112 -15.89 1.40 20.66
CA ASP A 112 -14.60 1.24 19.97
C ASP A 112 -14.46 2.13 18.73
N GLY A 113 -15.45 3.00 18.46
CA GLY A 113 -15.47 3.91 17.32
C GLY A 113 -16.00 3.30 16.03
N SER A 114 -16.34 2.01 16.01
CA SER A 114 -17.02 1.38 14.87
C SER A 114 -18.50 1.76 14.78
N PHE A 115 -19.11 1.56 13.61
CA PHE A 115 -20.53 1.73 13.36
C PHE A 115 -21.20 0.37 13.22
N ALA A 116 -22.25 0.13 13.99
CA ALA A 116 -23.17 -0.97 13.73
C ALA A 116 -24.07 -0.58 12.55
N VAL A 117 -24.15 -1.43 11.53
CA VAL A 117 -24.94 -1.17 10.33
C VAL A 117 -25.88 -2.32 10.02
N ALA A 118 -26.94 -2.02 9.28
CA ALA A 118 -27.81 -3.03 8.68
C ALA A 118 -27.98 -2.74 7.20
N ALA A 119 -27.74 -3.73 6.35
CA ALA A 119 -27.99 -3.64 4.92
C ALA A 119 -29.17 -4.55 4.54
N THR A 120 -30.19 -3.96 3.94
CA THR A 120 -31.40 -4.65 3.50
C THR A 120 -31.45 -4.69 1.98
N GLY A 121 -31.23 -5.86 1.39
CA GLY A 121 -31.36 -6.10 -0.04
C GLY A 121 -32.79 -6.52 -0.41
N THR A 122 -33.37 -5.86 -1.42
CA THR A 122 -34.69 -6.15 -1.97
C THR A 122 -34.57 -6.51 -3.45
N ALA A 123 -34.81 -7.79 -3.79
CA ALA A 123 -34.83 -8.27 -5.17
C ALA A 123 -36.26 -8.25 -5.72
N LEU A 124 -36.42 -7.87 -7.00
CA LEU A 124 -37.71 -7.79 -7.70
C LEU A 124 -38.77 -6.99 -6.91
N PRO A 125 -38.51 -5.73 -6.57
CA PRO A 125 -39.48 -4.89 -5.87
C PRO A 125 -40.81 -4.82 -6.65
N ASP A 126 -41.92 -4.71 -5.92
CA ASP A 126 -43.28 -4.59 -6.47
C ASP A 126 -43.76 -5.79 -7.31
N SER A 127 -43.10 -6.94 -7.13
CA SER A 127 -43.43 -8.21 -7.79
C SER A 127 -43.99 -9.24 -6.81
N PRO A 128 -44.87 -10.16 -7.25
CA PRO A 128 -45.24 -11.35 -6.47
C PRO A 128 -44.04 -12.24 -6.07
N ARG A 129 -42.87 -12.01 -6.68
CA ARG A 129 -41.60 -12.69 -6.39
C ARG A 129 -40.62 -11.84 -5.58
N GLN A 130 -41.07 -10.73 -4.99
CA GLN A 130 -40.23 -9.89 -4.15
C GLN A 130 -39.59 -10.73 -3.04
N SER A 131 -38.30 -10.53 -2.81
CA SER A 131 -37.59 -11.12 -1.69
C SER A 131 -36.74 -10.06 -1.01
N VAL A 132 -36.68 -10.13 0.32
CA VAL A 132 -35.97 -9.18 1.18
C VAL A 132 -35.03 -9.96 2.07
N CYS A 133 -33.79 -9.51 2.17
CA CYS A 133 -32.78 -10.05 3.09
C CYS A 133 -32.14 -8.88 3.85
N CYS A 134 -32.09 -8.97 5.17
CA CYS A 134 -31.38 -8.00 6.00
C CYS A 134 -30.16 -8.67 6.61
N LEU A 135 -28.99 -8.06 6.45
CA LEU A 135 -27.74 -8.51 7.02
C LEU A 135 -27.23 -7.45 8.01
N PRO A 136 -27.05 -7.78 9.30
CA PRO A 136 -26.32 -6.93 10.21
C PRO A 136 -24.83 -6.97 9.89
N GLY A 137 -24.15 -5.87 10.13
CA GLY A 137 -22.70 -5.75 10.02
C GLY A 137 -22.14 -4.78 11.05
N THR A 138 -20.83 -4.83 11.20
CA THR A 138 -20.08 -3.81 11.93
C THR A 138 -19.03 -3.29 10.98
N VAL A 139 -19.05 -1.99 10.75
CA VAL A 139 -18.06 -1.29 9.95
C VAL A 139 -17.26 -0.50 10.96
N SER A 140 -16.07 -0.98 11.31
CA SER A 140 -15.06 -0.11 11.93
C SER A 140 -14.79 1.08 11.00
N ASP A 141 -13.96 2.05 11.39
CA ASP A 141 -13.37 3.02 10.43
C ASP A 141 -12.45 2.32 9.38
N ALA A 142 -12.88 1.15 8.88
CA ALA A 142 -12.33 0.34 7.83
C ALA A 142 -12.71 1.01 6.52
N GLY A 143 -11.88 1.98 6.16
CA GLY A 143 -11.97 2.78 4.94
C GLY A 143 -11.17 4.08 5.06
N GLY A 144 -10.83 4.52 6.28
CA GLY A 144 -10.12 5.76 6.54
C GLY A 144 -8.62 5.69 6.24
N TYR A 145 -8.11 6.72 5.57
CA TYR A 145 -6.69 7.05 5.57
C TYR A 145 -6.26 7.53 6.97
N ILE A 146 -5.00 7.32 7.33
CA ILE A 146 -4.39 7.93 8.53
C ILE A 146 -4.24 9.42 8.27
N SER A 147 -4.54 10.28 9.25
CA SER A 147 -4.43 11.73 9.07
C SER A 147 -4.01 12.48 10.32
N PHE A 148 -3.45 13.67 10.18
CA PHE A 148 -3.21 14.51 11.36
C PHE A 148 -4.50 15.02 12.02
N GLU A 149 -5.61 15.08 11.30
CA GLU A 149 -6.89 15.48 11.88
C GLU A 149 -7.35 14.51 12.96
N ASN A 150 -7.21 13.20 12.70
CA ASN A 150 -7.72 12.15 13.58
C ASN A 150 -6.63 11.41 14.36
N ASP A 151 -5.42 11.33 13.83
CA ASP A 151 -4.38 10.41 14.30
C ASP A 151 -3.09 11.11 14.74
N LEU A 152 -3.06 12.45 14.85
CA LEU A 152 -1.81 13.15 15.24
C LEU A 152 -1.31 12.74 16.63
N GLU A 153 -2.20 12.32 17.53
CA GLU A 153 -1.84 11.81 18.86
C GLU A 153 -1.04 10.50 18.80
N ASP A 154 -1.11 9.76 17.69
CA ASP A 154 -0.30 8.57 17.47
C ASP A 154 1.13 8.91 16.98
N PHE A 155 1.47 10.19 16.89
CA PHE A 155 2.81 10.73 16.65
C PHE A 155 3.33 11.44 17.91
N ASP A 156 3.20 10.84 19.10
CA ASP A 156 3.44 11.50 20.39
C ASP A 156 4.86 11.32 20.97
N LEU A 157 5.67 10.42 20.42
CA LEU A 157 6.98 10.05 20.97
C LEU A 157 8.12 10.23 19.95
N PRO A 158 8.59 11.47 19.74
CA PRO A 158 9.75 11.72 18.91
C PRO A 158 11.01 11.03 19.45
N VAL A 159 11.82 10.49 18.53
CA VAL A 159 13.19 10.05 18.84
C VAL A 159 14.11 11.22 18.56
N THR A 160 14.96 11.60 19.52
CA THR A 160 15.84 12.77 19.39
C THR A 160 17.26 12.44 19.84
N SER A 161 18.24 13.23 19.39
CA SER A 161 19.67 13.06 19.69
C SER A 161 20.08 13.31 21.16
N GLY A 162 19.16 13.18 22.11
CA GLY A 162 19.37 13.30 23.56
C GLY A 162 18.60 14.46 24.21
N THR A 163 18.64 14.49 25.56
CA THR A 163 17.81 15.39 26.39
C THR A 163 18.08 16.88 26.19
N ARG A 164 19.26 17.28 25.69
CA ARG A 164 19.58 18.68 25.42
C ARG A 164 18.93 19.21 24.13
N ASN A 165 18.54 18.30 23.24
CA ASN A 165 17.96 18.60 21.94
C ASN A 165 16.57 17.96 21.81
N SER A 166 15.88 17.75 22.94
CA SER A 166 14.59 17.03 22.97
C SER A 166 13.46 17.77 22.26
N ASN A 167 13.66 19.06 21.97
CA ASN A 167 12.70 19.93 21.30
C ASN A 167 12.92 20.02 19.78
N ILE A 168 13.90 19.32 19.22
CA ILE A 168 14.23 19.38 17.79
C ILE A 168 13.03 18.91 16.93
N VAL A 169 12.30 17.92 17.44
CA VAL A 169 11.01 17.48 16.90
C VAL A 169 9.94 17.69 17.97
N SER A 170 8.79 18.24 17.59
CA SER A 170 7.63 18.38 18.47
C SER A 170 6.32 18.24 17.71
N VAL A 171 5.23 18.01 18.46
CA VAL A 171 3.87 17.94 17.93
C VAL A 171 2.99 18.95 18.64
N ASP A 172 2.31 19.77 17.84
CA ASP A 172 1.31 20.74 18.28
C ASP A 172 -0.08 20.19 17.96
N LEU A 173 -0.69 19.55 18.95
CA LEU A 173 -2.03 18.96 18.85
C LEU A 173 -3.13 20.01 18.62
N ASN A 174 -2.94 21.25 19.09
CA ASN A 174 -3.96 22.28 18.96
C ASN A 174 -4.06 22.79 17.51
N ASN A 175 -2.90 22.92 16.86
CA ASN A 175 -2.83 23.40 15.48
C ASN A 175 -2.76 22.26 14.44
N ARG A 176 -2.74 21.00 14.89
CA ARG A 176 -2.56 19.80 14.06
C ARG A 176 -1.28 19.84 13.21
N VAL A 177 -0.15 20.21 13.83
CA VAL A 177 1.14 20.40 13.15
C VAL A 177 2.24 19.58 13.83
N ALA A 178 3.08 18.91 13.04
CA ALA A 178 4.38 18.41 13.48
C ALA A 178 5.48 19.43 13.13
N VAL A 179 6.38 19.73 14.06
CA VAL A 179 7.44 20.72 13.90
C VAL A 179 8.80 20.05 13.94
N PHE A 180 9.66 20.37 12.97
CA PHE A 180 11.00 19.83 12.81
C PHE A 180 12.06 20.95 12.84
N GLY A 181 13.23 20.66 13.37
CA GLY A 181 14.36 21.56 13.61
C GLY A 181 14.19 22.44 14.85
N ASN A 182 13.04 23.12 14.96
CA ASN A 182 12.70 24.04 16.06
C ASN A 182 13.83 25.01 16.44
N ASN A 183 14.53 25.53 15.42
CA ASN A 183 15.71 26.39 15.53
C ASN A 183 16.85 25.84 16.42
N THR A 184 16.95 24.51 16.53
CA THR A 184 17.99 23.83 17.30
C THR A 184 19.18 23.53 16.39
N GLN A 185 20.40 23.68 16.90
CA GLN A 185 21.64 23.32 16.17
C GLN A 185 22.16 21.96 16.64
N TYR A 186 22.93 21.30 15.78
CA TYR A 186 23.70 20.09 16.10
C TYR A 186 22.81 18.98 16.69
N ALA A 187 21.70 18.71 16.03
CA ALA A 187 20.71 17.78 16.54
C ALA A 187 20.11 16.96 15.40
N TYR A 188 19.53 15.81 15.73
CA TYR A 188 18.70 15.03 14.81
C TYR A 188 17.48 14.50 15.54
N GLY A 189 16.44 14.19 14.78
CA GLY A 189 15.27 13.52 15.31
C GLY A 189 14.38 12.91 14.25
N CYS A 190 13.41 12.13 14.70
CA CYS A 190 12.39 11.55 13.84
C CYS A 190 11.06 11.41 14.57
N LEU A 191 10.00 11.32 13.77
CA LEU A 191 8.63 11.17 14.21
C LEU A 191 7.98 10.05 13.42
N TRP A 192 7.73 8.91 14.07
CA TRP A 192 7.09 7.75 13.47
C TRP A 192 5.64 7.65 13.92
N TYR A 193 4.76 7.21 13.03
CA TYR A 193 3.41 6.81 13.42
C TYR A 193 3.48 5.57 14.34
N ARG A 194 2.70 5.58 15.43
CA ARG A 194 2.67 4.50 16.44
C ARG A 194 1.27 3.93 16.66
N GLY A 195 0.29 4.42 15.92
CA GLY A 195 -1.12 4.10 16.14
C GLY A 195 -1.49 2.69 15.73
N ASN A 196 -2.71 2.31 16.13
CA ASN A 196 -3.29 1.02 15.82
C ASN A 196 -4.48 1.21 14.87
N ARG A 197 -4.51 0.42 13.80
CA ARG A 197 -5.60 0.34 12.82
C ARG A 197 -5.78 -1.13 12.42
N THR A 198 -6.83 -1.48 11.68
CA THR A 198 -7.03 -2.87 11.21
C THR A 198 -5.81 -3.46 10.51
N TRP A 199 -5.06 -2.61 9.79
CA TRP A 199 -3.85 -2.96 9.06
C TRP A 199 -2.56 -2.41 9.70
N CYS A 200 -2.61 -1.84 10.92
CA CYS A 200 -1.44 -1.37 11.68
C CYS A 200 -1.45 -1.85 13.13
N GLU A 201 -0.31 -2.37 13.58
CA GLU A 201 -0.11 -2.72 14.99
C GLU A 201 1.11 -1.96 15.53
N SER A 202 0.89 -1.06 16.48
CA SER A 202 1.93 -0.19 17.05
C SER A 202 2.75 0.53 15.96
N GLY A 203 2.07 1.09 14.96
CA GLY A 203 2.68 1.77 13.82
C GLY A 203 3.23 0.85 12.72
N LYS A 204 3.29 -0.47 12.94
CA LYS A 204 3.74 -1.44 11.92
C LYS A 204 2.57 -1.81 11.01
N CYS A 205 2.51 -1.14 9.86
CA CYS A 205 1.39 -1.20 8.94
C CYS A 205 1.64 -2.17 7.78
N LEU A 206 0.64 -2.94 7.37
CA LEU A 206 0.69 -3.74 6.15
C LEU A 206 0.88 -2.82 4.95
N PHE A 207 1.93 -3.07 4.15
CA PHE A 207 2.22 -2.21 3.02
C PHE A 207 1.32 -2.50 1.80
N GLY A 208 0.76 -3.71 1.71
CA GLY A 208 -0.11 -4.12 0.62
C GLY A 208 0.52 -3.88 -0.75
N LYS A 209 -0.25 -3.29 -1.67
CA LYS A 209 0.16 -2.87 -3.02
C LYS A 209 0.90 -1.53 -3.03
N GLY A 210 1.15 -0.93 -1.88
CA GLY A 210 1.83 0.36 -1.75
C GLY A 210 1.03 1.36 -0.93
N LEU A 211 1.29 2.66 -1.14
CA LEU A 211 0.63 3.72 -0.38
C LEU A 211 0.44 5.00 -1.19
N ARG A 212 -0.42 5.88 -0.69
CA ARG A 212 -0.56 7.26 -1.14
C ARG A 212 -0.52 8.16 0.07
N ALA A 213 0.39 9.11 0.09
CA ALA A 213 0.55 10.08 1.16
C ALA A 213 0.43 11.51 0.62
N TYR A 214 -0.11 12.39 1.44
CA TYR A 214 -0.16 13.81 1.19
C TYR A 214 0.17 14.56 2.48
N PHE A 215 0.85 15.70 2.37
CA PHE A 215 0.97 16.67 3.45
C PHE A 215 1.33 18.04 2.90
N ARG A 216 1.21 19.05 3.75
CA ARG A 216 1.72 20.39 3.49
C ARG A 216 2.93 20.65 4.38
N PHE A 217 3.88 21.44 3.89
CA PHE A 217 4.99 21.91 4.72
C PHE A 217 5.38 23.35 4.41
N SER A 218 6.00 24.01 5.38
CA SER A 218 6.56 25.36 5.21
C SER A 218 7.73 25.60 6.15
N TYR A 219 8.76 26.27 5.67
CA TYR A 219 9.87 26.76 6.50
C TYR A 219 9.51 28.11 7.13
N ALA A 220 9.78 28.24 8.43
CA ALA A 220 9.76 29.52 9.10
C ALA A 220 11.07 30.27 8.87
N ALA A 221 11.02 31.60 8.99
CA ALA A 221 12.22 32.42 8.95
C ALA A 221 13.16 32.05 10.10
N VAL A 222 14.44 31.81 9.78
CA VAL A 222 15.46 31.50 10.78
C VAL A 222 15.94 32.76 11.51
N PRO A 223 16.43 32.64 12.77
CA PRO A 223 16.94 33.78 13.52
C PRO A 223 18.08 34.51 12.80
N PRO A 224 18.18 35.85 12.94
CA PRO A 224 19.25 36.63 12.32
C PRO A 224 20.65 36.11 12.68
N GLY A 225 21.51 35.97 11.68
CA GLY A 225 22.89 35.52 11.86
C GLY A 225 23.10 34.01 11.78
N LEU A 226 22.03 33.23 11.59
CA LEU A 226 22.09 31.79 11.31
C LEU A 226 21.70 31.51 9.85
N ALA A 227 22.22 30.41 9.32
CA ALA A 227 21.82 29.88 8.01
C ALA A 227 20.62 28.94 8.17
N CYS A 228 19.79 28.83 7.13
CA CYS A 228 18.73 27.82 7.07
C CYS A 228 19.30 26.47 6.65
N GLY A 229 18.94 25.39 7.35
CA GLY A 229 19.40 24.03 7.07
C GLY A 229 19.01 23.02 8.15
N ASP A 230 19.15 21.72 7.92
CA ASP A 230 19.66 21.12 6.67
C ASP A 230 18.53 20.61 5.76
N GLY A 231 17.41 20.17 6.35
CA GLY A 231 16.27 19.68 5.62
C GLY A 231 15.49 18.63 6.42
N PHE A 232 14.56 17.94 5.78
CA PHE A 232 13.86 16.81 6.37
C PHE A 232 13.47 15.80 5.30
N THR A 233 13.02 14.62 5.72
CA THR A 233 12.49 13.60 4.81
C THR A 233 11.13 13.09 5.27
N PHE A 234 10.29 12.68 4.32
CA PHE A 234 9.17 11.76 4.59
C PHE A 234 9.61 10.35 4.19
N ALA A 235 9.70 9.45 5.16
CA ALA A 235 10.36 8.16 5.05
C ALA A 235 9.38 7.00 5.26
N VAL A 236 9.65 5.91 4.53
CA VAL A 236 9.02 4.60 4.67
C VAL A 236 10.12 3.58 4.88
N ILE A 237 10.06 2.85 5.99
CA ILE A 237 11.08 1.88 6.39
C ILE A 237 10.44 0.52 6.65
N ASN A 238 11.16 -0.57 6.40
CA ASN A 238 10.67 -1.91 6.75
C ASN A 238 10.46 -2.05 8.26
N ALA A 239 9.43 -2.77 8.67
CA ALA A 239 9.11 -3.00 10.09
C ALA A 239 9.69 -4.33 10.64
N THR A 240 10.38 -5.10 9.79
CA THR A 240 11.05 -6.36 10.16
C THR A 240 12.27 -6.10 11.02
N GLU A 241 13.13 -5.15 10.62
CA GLU A 241 14.39 -4.82 11.29
C GLU A 241 14.35 -3.45 11.97
N ASN A 242 13.28 -2.68 11.77
CA ASN A 242 13.06 -1.41 12.45
C ASN A 242 11.87 -1.42 13.41
N ASP A 243 11.91 -0.48 14.34
CA ASP A 243 10.82 -0.07 15.21
C ASP A 243 10.80 1.46 15.35
N ALA A 244 9.73 1.98 15.96
CA ALA A 244 9.52 3.41 16.14
C ALA A 244 10.48 4.08 17.16
N SER A 245 11.50 3.38 17.66
CA SER A 245 12.57 3.94 18.50
C SER A 245 13.88 4.18 17.74
N ARG A 246 14.01 3.62 16.52
CA ARG A 246 15.18 3.82 15.67
C ARG A 246 15.13 5.17 14.96
N SER A 247 16.30 5.75 14.79
CA SER A 247 16.56 6.96 13.99
C SER A 247 17.90 6.78 13.28
N GLY A 248 18.12 7.54 12.22
CA GLY A 248 19.47 7.86 11.74
C GLY A 248 20.00 9.11 12.46
N GLY A 249 21.08 9.66 11.92
CA GLY A 249 21.67 10.93 12.32
C GLY A 249 23.00 10.79 13.08
N LEU A 250 23.77 11.86 13.08
CA LEU A 250 24.95 12.02 13.92
C LEU A 250 25.04 13.49 14.32
N VAL A 251 25.23 13.76 15.62
CA VAL A 251 25.33 15.13 16.12
C VAL A 251 26.39 15.92 15.35
N GLY A 252 25.95 17.00 14.72
CA GLY A 252 26.77 17.89 13.90
C GLY A 252 26.98 17.49 12.44
N MET A 253 26.33 16.42 11.97
CA MET A 253 26.17 16.11 10.55
C MET A 253 24.69 16.25 10.17
N GLY A 254 24.24 17.51 10.03
CA GLY A 254 22.86 17.83 9.70
C GLY A 254 22.42 17.26 8.36
N GLU A 255 23.33 17.22 7.39
CA GLU A 255 23.22 16.54 6.09
C GLU A 255 22.72 15.08 6.10
N LEU A 256 22.74 14.40 7.24
CA LEU A 256 22.21 13.04 7.37
C LEU A 256 20.68 13.02 7.52
N LEU A 257 20.09 14.18 7.80
CA LEU A 257 18.66 14.45 7.93
C LEU A 257 17.93 13.49 8.88
N GLY A 258 18.61 12.93 9.89
CA GLY A 258 18.06 11.91 10.77
C GLY A 258 17.62 10.62 10.05
N TYR A 259 17.84 10.55 8.74
CA TYR A 259 17.50 9.44 7.87
C TYR A 259 18.67 8.48 7.78
N ALA A 260 19.89 9.00 7.61
CA ALA A 260 21.13 8.25 7.41
C ALA A 260 22.05 8.27 8.63
N GLY A 261 23.00 7.34 8.75
CA GLY A 261 23.97 7.29 9.85
C GLY A 261 23.48 6.57 11.12
N PRO A 262 24.26 6.58 12.23
CA PRO A 262 24.07 5.64 13.34
C PRO A 262 22.82 5.91 14.19
N GLY A 263 22.39 7.17 14.28
CA GLY A 263 21.26 7.65 15.04
C GLY A 263 21.20 7.15 16.49
N SER A 264 20.00 6.82 16.96
CA SER A 264 19.72 6.37 18.33
C SER A 264 20.10 4.90 18.61
N THR A 265 20.72 4.20 17.64
CA THR A 265 20.81 2.74 17.67
C THR A 265 22.06 2.25 18.39
N ALA A 266 21.90 1.24 19.25
CA ALA A 266 23.02 0.65 19.99
C ALA A 266 24.00 -0.13 19.09
N ASP A 267 23.50 -0.66 17.97
CA ASP A 267 24.29 -1.36 16.95
C ASP A 267 25.03 -0.39 16.01
N GLY A 268 24.74 0.92 16.08
CA GLY A 268 25.32 1.93 15.21
C GLY A 268 24.94 1.76 13.74
N ARG A 269 23.82 1.09 13.45
CA ARG A 269 23.36 0.82 12.07
C ARG A 269 22.24 1.76 11.60
N GLY A 270 21.67 2.58 12.49
CA GLY A 270 20.64 3.54 12.10
C GLY A 270 19.36 2.86 11.62
N LEU A 271 18.79 3.35 10.53
CA LEU A 271 17.59 2.78 9.91
C LEU A 271 17.98 1.64 8.97
N ALA A 272 17.57 0.42 9.31
CA ALA A 272 17.91 -0.77 8.56
C ALA A 272 17.16 -0.83 7.21
N PRO A 273 17.80 -1.33 6.13
CA PRO A 273 17.16 -1.50 4.83
C PRO A 273 16.25 -2.74 4.74
N PRO A 274 15.30 -2.76 3.78
CA PRO A 274 15.05 -1.73 2.78
C PRO A 274 14.26 -0.54 3.35
N LYS A 275 14.46 0.63 2.76
CA LYS A 275 13.78 1.89 3.09
C LYS A 275 13.83 2.88 1.93
N PHE A 276 12.96 3.88 1.92
CA PHE A 276 13.05 4.98 0.97
C PHE A 276 12.44 6.24 1.56
N ALA A 277 12.76 7.39 1.02
CA ALA A 277 12.17 8.65 1.42
C ALA A 277 12.14 9.66 0.27
N VAL A 278 11.29 10.67 0.44
CA VAL A 278 11.43 11.94 -0.26
C VAL A 278 12.15 12.90 0.66
N GLU A 279 13.30 13.38 0.22
CA GLU A 279 14.10 14.39 0.88
C GLU A 279 13.71 15.79 0.41
N PHE A 280 13.69 16.75 1.34
CA PHE A 280 13.55 18.19 1.13
C PHE A 280 14.75 18.86 1.79
N ASP A 281 15.77 19.11 0.98
CA ASP A 281 17.07 19.62 1.40
C ASP A 281 17.17 21.11 1.06
N VAL A 282 17.53 21.91 2.05
CA VAL A 282 17.68 23.37 1.91
C VAL A 282 19.11 23.84 2.19
N TYR A 283 20.04 22.89 2.34
CA TYR A 283 21.43 23.17 2.65
C TYR A 283 22.39 22.36 1.76
N ALA A 284 22.82 23.01 0.68
CA ALA A 284 23.72 22.38 -0.29
C ALA A 284 25.06 21.93 0.30
N ASN A 285 25.31 20.63 0.19
CA ASN A 285 26.57 19.97 0.43
C ASN A 285 27.28 19.61 -0.89
N GLN A 286 28.60 19.75 -0.90
CA GLN A 286 29.44 19.56 -2.08
C GLN A 286 29.71 18.09 -2.37
N GLY A 287 29.73 17.23 -1.35
CA GLY A 287 29.97 15.80 -1.45
C GLY A 287 31.42 15.40 -1.73
N THR A 288 32.35 16.35 -1.65
CA THR A 288 33.77 16.11 -1.99
C THR A 288 34.53 15.40 -0.88
N LYS A 289 33.92 15.31 0.30
CA LYS A 289 34.54 14.75 1.49
C LYS A 289 34.18 13.27 1.66
N ASN A 290 34.95 12.63 2.54
CA ASN A 290 34.67 11.29 3.03
C ASN A 290 33.26 11.27 3.66
N PRO A 291 32.44 10.20 3.47
CA PRO A 291 31.12 10.05 4.09
C PRO A 291 31.07 10.25 5.61
N ASN A 292 32.21 10.19 6.29
CA ASN A 292 32.39 10.47 7.72
C ASN A 292 32.36 11.93 8.14
N ARG A 293 32.44 12.86 7.19
CA ARG A 293 32.70 14.27 7.47
C ARG A 293 31.54 15.12 6.99
N VAL A 294 31.33 16.21 7.71
CA VAL A 294 30.40 17.27 7.28
C VAL A 294 30.65 17.66 5.83
N ASP A 295 29.59 17.97 5.09
CA ASP A 295 29.61 18.35 3.67
C ASP A 295 30.01 17.17 2.75
N SER A 296 29.51 15.97 3.10
CA SER A 296 29.73 14.72 2.35
C SER A 296 28.57 14.26 1.46
N ARG A 297 27.39 14.88 1.58
CA ARG A 297 26.24 14.67 0.69
C ARG A 297 26.40 15.54 -0.55
N ALA A 298 26.06 15.00 -1.71
CA ALA A 298 26.62 15.42 -2.99
C ALA A 298 25.58 16.17 -3.83
N ASP A 299 25.12 17.32 -3.36
CA ASP A 299 23.83 17.92 -3.73
C ASP A 299 23.86 18.73 -5.04
N GLY A 300 24.92 18.56 -5.82
CA GLY A 300 25.00 19.12 -7.16
C GLY A 300 25.41 20.60 -7.15
N GLN A 301 24.76 21.43 -7.97
CA GLN A 301 25.18 22.81 -8.23
C GLN A 301 24.70 23.84 -7.19
N GLY A 302 24.08 23.37 -6.10
CA GLY A 302 23.68 24.17 -4.94
C GLY A 302 22.25 24.71 -4.98
N GLY A 303 21.78 25.17 -3.82
CA GLY A 303 20.40 25.58 -3.55
C GLY A 303 19.51 24.44 -3.06
N ASP A 304 18.26 24.78 -2.77
CA ASP A 304 17.22 23.87 -2.32
C ASP A 304 16.91 22.79 -3.38
N HIS A 305 16.76 21.54 -2.94
CA HIS A 305 16.29 20.46 -3.79
C HIS A 305 15.38 19.48 -3.07
N ALA A 306 14.58 18.77 -3.87
CA ALA A 306 13.87 17.59 -3.43
C ALA A 306 14.35 16.37 -4.22
N ALA A 307 14.50 15.24 -3.56
CA ALA A 307 15.05 14.03 -4.17
C ALA A 307 14.47 12.75 -3.58
N LEU A 308 14.48 11.68 -4.38
CA LEU A 308 14.24 10.34 -3.86
C LEU A 308 15.53 9.77 -3.29
N VAL A 309 15.50 9.38 -2.02
CA VAL A 309 16.62 8.73 -1.34
C VAL A 309 16.21 7.33 -0.88
N PHE A 310 17.17 6.43 -0.92
CA PHE A 310 17.08 5.02 -0.59
C PHE A 310 18.14 4.71 0.48
N TRP A 311 18.64 3.49 0.54
CA TRP A 311 19.71 3.11 1.45
C TRP A 311 21.06 3.04 0.73
N GLY A 312 22.12 2.91 1.53
CA GLY A 312 23.44 2.54 1.05
C GLY A 312 23.50 1.04 0.73
N PHE A 313 24.60 0.35 1.01
CA PHE A 313 24.79 -1.08 0.82
C PHE A 313 24.08 -1.94 1.89
N GLU A 314 23.78 -3.20 1.57
CA GLU A 314 23.18 -4.14 2.54
C GLU A 314 24.23 -4.96 3.32
N ASP A 315 25.49 -4.91 2.91
CA ASP A 315 26.58 -5.60 3.59
C ASP A 315 27.29 -4.68 4.60
N ASP A 316 28.05 -5.24 5.55
CA ASP A 316 28.89 -4.46 6.47
C ASP A 316 30.11 -3.82 5.76
N SER A 317 30.04 -3.64 4.44
CA SER A 317 31.08 -2.93 3.71
C SER A 317 30.98 -1.45 4.02
N GLY A 318 32.12 -0.81 4.29
CA GLY A 318 32.20 0.61 4.62
C GLY A 318 31.88 0.93 6.09
N SER A 319 32.92 0.91 6.92
CA SER A 319 32.86 1.47 8.27
C SER A 319 33.32 2.93 8.28
N CYS A 320 32.63 3.69 9.11
CA CYS A 320 32.85 5.10 9.31
C CYS A 320 33.27 5.36 10.75
N ALA A 321 34.26 6.22 10.96
CA ALA A 321 34.72 6.65 12.26
C ALA A 321 34.64 8.18 12.37
N SER A 322 33.80 8.69 13.26
CA SER A 322 33.70 10.12 13.58
C SER A 322 33.58 10.32 15.09
N SER A 323 34.39 11.23 15.64
CA SER A 323 34.39 11.60 17.07
C SER A 323 34.43 10.41 18.04
N GLY A 324 35.12 9.33 17.69
CA GLY A 324 35.24 8.11 18.52
C GLY A 324 34.13 7.08 18.34
N HIS A 325 33.14 7.34 17.47
CA HIS A 325 32.09 6.41 17.12
C HIS A 325 32.40 5.71 15.80
N SER A 326 32.39 4.38 15.80
CA SER A 326 32.44 3.57 14.58
C SER A 326 31.01 3.16 14.20
N TYR A 327 30.61 3.36 12.95
CA TYR A 327 29.26 3.06 12.45
C TYR A 327 29.25 2.65 10.97
N ALA A 328 28.16 2.03 10.52
CA ALA A 328 28.01 1.52 9.16
C ALA A 328 27.48 2.59 8.19
N CYS A 329 28.26 3.64 7.94
CA CYS A 329 27.82 4.79 7.11
C CYS A 329 27.50 4.46 5.66
N ALA A 330 28.06 3.37 5.15
CA ALA A 330 27.81 2.98 3.79
C ALA A 330 26.57 2.10 3.69
N GLN A 331 25.99 1.63 4.81
CA GLN A 331 24.70 0.92 4.83
C GLN A 331 23.53 1.90 4.87
N ASP A 332 23.63 2.88 5.75
CA ASP A 332 22.60 3.87 5.99
C ASP A 332 23.04 5.24 5.46
N ASP A 333 22.80 5.48 4.16
CA ASP A 333 23.33 6.62 3.41
C ASP A 333 22.24 7.33 2.58
N ASN A 334 22.21 8.66 2.62
CA ASN A 334 21.37 9.53 1.76
C ASN A 334 22.16 10.25 0.66
N ARG A 335 23.46 9.97 0.51
CA ARG A 335 24.28 10.65 -0.49
C ARG A 335 23.78 10.42 -1.91
N HIS A 336 23.60 11.51 -2.65
CA HIS A 336 23.27 11.47 -4.07
C HIS A 336 24.41 10.89 -4.92
N SER A 337 24.02 10.22 -6.00
CA SER A 337 24.95 9.73 -7.01
C SER A 337 25.46 10.87 -7.88
N ARG A 338 26.78 11.02 -8.02
CA ARG A 338 27.37 12.00 -8.96
C ARG A 338 27.43 11.42 -10.37
N GLN A 339 26.75 12.07 -11.31
CA GLN A 339 26.67 11.62 -12.69
C GLN A 339 28.06 11.32 -13.28
N GLY A 340 28.23 10.11 -13.80
CA GLY A 340 29.47 9.65 -14.46
C GLY A 340 30.67 9.44 -13.54
N THR A 341 30.51 9.60 -12.22
CA THR A 341 31.61 9.50 -11.24
C THR A 341 31.34 8.43 -10.20
N GLU A 342 30.15 8.43 -9.60
CA GLU A 342 29.78 7.47 -8.54
C GLU A 342 28.30 7.11 -8.59
N ASN A 343 27.99 5.85 -8.30
CA ASN A 343 26.63 5.37 -8.09
C ASN A 343 26.52 4.91 -6.64
N VAL A 344 25.96 5.75 -5.77
CA VAL A 344 25.76 5.42 -4.35
C VAL A 344 24.45 4.63 -4.21
N GLY A 345 24.48 3.55 -3.41
CA GLY A 345 23.33 2.66 -3.19
C GLY A 345 23.13 1.60 -4.28
N LEU A 346 23.97 1.58 -5.32
CA LEU A 346 23.95 0.55 -6.35
C LEU A 346 24.84 -0.61 -5.86
N GLY A 347 24.23 -1.59 -5.20
CA GLY A 347 24.92 -2.79 -4.72
C GLY A 347 25.75 -3.46 -5.81
N VAL A 348 26.74 -4.27 -5.43
CA VAL A 348 27.71 -4.88 -6.37
C VAL A 348 27.02 -5.73 -7.46
N SER A 349 25.84 -6.27 -7.16
CA SER A 349 25.00 -7.05 -8.08
C SER A 349 23.98 -6.21 -8.87
N GLY A 350 23.75 -4.95 -8.51
CA GLY A 350 22.71 -4.11 -9.11
C GLY A 350 21.30 -4.28 -8.53
N ASP A 351 21.14 -5.14 -7.52
CA ASP A 351 19.85 -5.52 -6.93
C ASP A 351 19.32 -4.49 -5.90
N MET A 352 19.82 -3.26 -5.96
CA MET A 352 19.55 -2.21 -4.98
C MET A 352 19.25 -0.90 -5.69
N PRO A 353 18.24 -0.14 -5.22
CA PRO A 353 17.92 1.15 -5.80
C PRO A 353 19.04 2.15 -5.47
N ARG A 354 19.59 2.79 -6.51
CA ARG A 354 20.53 3.90 -6.31
C ARG A 354 19.83 5.13 -5.72
N ASN A 355 20.56 5.89 -4.91
CA ASN A 355 20.17 7.25 -4.56
C ASN A 355 20.16 8.14 -5.80
N SER A 356 19.27 9.14 -5.80
CA SER A 356 19.05 10.05 -6.93
C SER A 356 20.34 10.68 -7.46
N LEU A 357 20.34 10.97 -8.76
CA LEU A 357 21.44 11.72 -9.36
C LEU A 357 21.35 13.18 -8.93
N ASN A 358 22.48 13.80 -8.65
CA ASN A 358 22.56 15.18 -8.16
C ASN A 358 22.32 16.26 -9.24
N ARG A 359 21.32 16.04 -10.09
CA ARG A 359 21.02 16.90 -11.23
C ARG A 359 19.53 16.87 -11.57
N SER A 360 18.98 18.06 -11.76
CA SER A 360 17.63 18.24 -12.29
C SER A 360 17.44 17.56 -13.66
N GLY A 361 16.28 16.92 -13.84
CA GLY A 361 15.90 16.21 -15.07
C GLY A 361 16.28 14.73 -15.10
N ALA A 362 16.88 14.18 -14.04
CA ALA A 362 17.07 12.73 -13.88
C ALA A 362 15.75 11.97 -13.62
N GLY A 363 14.68 12.71 -13.33
CA GLY A 363 13.38 12.16 -12.94
C GLY A 363 13.26 11.96 -11.43
N ASP A 364 14.34 11.73 -10.70
CA ASP A 364 14.34 11.46 -9.25
C ASP A 364 14.92 12.60 -8.39
N TYR A 365 15.30 13.72 -9.02
CA TYR A 365 15.84 14.92 -8.38
C TYR A 365 15.24 16.19 -8.99
N ALA A 366 14.80 17.13 -8.15
CA ALA A 366 14.21 18.41 -8.55
C ALA A 366 14.86 19.59 -7.81
N ALA A 367 15.35 20.55 -8.59
CA ALA A 367 15.79 21.86 -8.14
C ALA A 367 15.28 22.94 -9.11
N GLN A 368 14.98 24.14 -8.63
CA GLN A 368 14.43 25.22 -9.44
C GLN A 368 15.51 26.20 -9.92
N SER A 369 15.68 26.30 -11.24
CA SER A 369 16.63 27.25 -11.84
C SER A 369 16.23 28.70 -11.51
N GLY A 370 17.19 29.48 -11.01
CA GLY A 370 16.97 30.89 -10.65
C GLY A 370 16.20 31.10 -9.34
N ARG A 371 15.83 30.02 -8.63
CA ARG A 371 15.18 30.06 -7.31
C ARG A 371 15.90 29.10 -6.35
N PRO A 372 17.10 29.47 -5.87
CA PRO A 372 17.91 28.59 -5.02
C PRO A 372 17.32 28.36 -3.62
N ASP A 373 16.27 29.09 -3.24
CA ASP A 373 15.57 29.08 -1.96
C ASP A 373 14.08 28.74 -2.12
N TRP A 374 13.75 27.94 -3.15
CA TRP A 374 12.36 27.70 -3.55
C TRP A 374 11.57 26.88 -2.53
N LEU A 375 12.21 25.98 -1.76
CA LEU A 375 11.57 25.20 -0.68
C LEU A 375 11.40 26.04 0.59
N GLN A 376 12.28 27.03 0.78
CA GLN A 376 12.18 27.97 1.90
C GLN A 376 11.08 29.03 1.67
N SER A 377 10.48 29.07 0.48
CA SER A 377 9.57 30.14 0.06
C SER A 377 8.10 29.71 0.06
N GLY A 378 7.42 29.97 1.18
CA GLY A 378 5.97 29.76 1.29
C GLY A 378 5.59 28.37 1.77
N ALA A 379 4.36 27.95 1.44
CA ALA A 379 3.85 26.64 1.82
C ALA A 379 3.76 25.75 0.58
N HIS A 380 4.25 24.53 0.72
CA HIS A 380 4.28 23.52 -0.33
C HIS A 380 3.25 22.44 -0.06
N ALA A 381 2.63 21.95 -1.13
CA ALA A 381 1.81 20.74 -1.09
C ALA A 381 2.64 19.58 -1.65
N MET A 382 2.68 18.47 -0.92
CA MET A 382 3.42 17.27 -1.30
C MET A 382 2.44 16.11 -1.41
N ARG A 383 2.50 15.40 -2.54
CA ARG A 383 1.86 14.11 -2.69
C ARG A 383 2.88 13.06 -3.09
N MET A 384 2.84 11.89 -2.48
CA MET A 384 3.62 10.73 -2.85
C MET A 384 2.70 9.54 -3.11
N GLU A 385 2.97 8.80 -4.17
CA GLU A 385 2.35 7.52 -4.45
C GLU A 385 3.43 6.47 -4.66
N VAL A 386 3.23 5.31 -4.04
CA VAL A 386 4.07 4.14 -4.20
C VAL A 386 3.19 3.00 -4.67
N ASP A 387 3.52 2.42 -5.82
CA ASP A 387 2.94 1.18 -6.30
C ASP A 387 3.99 0.06 -6.14
N ARG A 388 3.53 -1.10 -5.67
CA ARG A 388 4.31 -2.33 -5.48
C ARG A 388 3.58 -3.48 -6.17
N ALA A 389 4.31 -4.27 -6.94
CA ALA A 389 3.76 -5.45 -7.60
C ALA A 389 3.46 -6.58 -6.60
N ASP A 390 2.33 -7.27 -6.77
CA ASP A 390 1.96 -8.46 -5.98
C ASP A 390 2.70 -9.72 -6.40
N ALA A 391 3.14 -9.76 -7.67
CA ALA A 391 3.77 -10.92 -8.27
C ALA A 391 5.17 -10.55 -8.76
N PRO A 392 6.14 -11.48 -8.66
CA PRO A 392 7.46 -11.26 -9.19
C PRO A 392 7.44 -11.31 -10.72
N ASP A 393 8.44 -10.68 -11.34
CA ASP A 393 8.73 -10.80 -12.76
C ASP A 393 9.37 -12.16 -13.10
N ILE A 394 9.83 -12.31 -14.35
CA ILE A 394 10.46 -13.55 -14.84
C ILE A 394 11.79 -13.88 -14.14
N LEU A 395 12.45 -12.90 -13.54
CA LEU A 395 13.70 -13.05 -12.81
C LEU A 395 13.46 -13.34 -11.32
N GLY A 396 12.23 -13.20 -10.85
CA GLY A 396 11.87 -13.42 -9.44
C GLY A 396 11.83 -12.13 -8.62
N ASP A 397 12.01 -10.97 -9.26
CA ASP A 397 12.06 -9.66 -8.60
C ASP A 397 10.72 -8.95 -8.67
N TYR A 398 10.47 -8.06 -7.71
CA TYR A 398 9.22 -7.33 -7.58
C TYR A 398 9.40 -5.89 -7.99
N ALA A 399 8.56 -5.41 -8.91
CA ALA A 399 8.60 -4.03 -9.37
C ALA A 399 7.99 -3.07 -8.35
N TYR A 400 8.64 -1.92 -8.20
CA TYR A 400 8.20 -0.77 -7.42
C TYR A 400 8.19 0.48 -8.30
N SER A 401 7.25 1.38 -8.05
CA SER A 401 7.18 2.70 -8.67
C SER A 401 6.86 3.73 -7.60
N ILE A 402 7.69 4.77 -7.52
CA ILE A 402 7.47 5.94 -6.68
C ILE A 402 7.21 7.13 -7.59
N ARG A 403 6.16 7.90 -7.27
CA ARG A 403 5.81 9.15 -7.94
C ARG A 403 5.55 10.21 -6.87
N VAL A 404 6.10 11.40 -7.06
CA VAL A 404 5.97 12.52 -6.12
C VAL A 404 5.59 13.76 -6.88
N TRP A 405 4.63 14.51 -6.37
CA TRP A 405 4.25 15.83 -6.84
C TRP A 405 4.51 16.85 -5.74
N ILE A 406 5.19 17.93 -6.10
CA ILE A 406 5.46 19.06 -5.21
C ILE A 406 4.81 20.28 -5.86
N ASP A 407 4.10 21.07 -5.04
CA ASP A 407 3.28 22.20 -5.47
C ASP A 407 2.15 21.80 -6.43
N CYS A 408 1.57 20.61 -6.22
CA CYS A 408 0.37 20.18 -6.93
C CYS A 408 -0.90 20.88 -6.42
N SER A 409 -1.85 21.09 -7.32
CA SER A 409 -3.21 21.55 -7.01
C SER A 409 -4.15 20.36 -6.83
N ASP A 410 -5.04 20.45 -5.85
CA ASP A 410 -6.12 19.50 -5.58
C ASP A 410 -5.65 18.03 -5.55
N CYS A 411 -4.51 17.81 -4.89
CA CYS A 411 -3.80 16.53 -4.84
C CYS A 411 -3.85 15.86 -3.45
N ASP A 412 -4.80 16.26 -2.61
CA ASP A 412 -4.95 15.80 -1.23
C ASP A 412 -5.86 14.57 -1.07
N ASP A 413 -6.60 14.17 -2.13
CA ASP A 413 -7.35 12.91 -2.14
C ASP A 413 -6.41 11.69 -2.26
N VAL A 414 -6.02 11.12 -1.12
CA VAL A 414 -5.17 9.93 -1.04
C VAL A 414 -5.91 8.62 -1.35
N MET A 415 -7.24 8.64 -1.49
CA MET A 415 -8.04 7.44 -1.78
C MET A 415 -8.07 7.12 -3.28
N SER A 416 -7.87 8.11 -4.14
CA SER A 416 -7.77 7.96 -5.60
C SER A 416 -6.34 8.15 -6.09
N ALA A 417 -5.99 7.63 -7.27
CA ALA A 417 -4.71 7.95 -7.90
C ALA A 417 -4.74 9.36 -8.48
N TYR A 418 -3.66 10.12 -8.30
CA TYR A 418 -3.55 11.47 -8.85
C TYR A 418 -3.10 11.43 -10.32
N THR A 419 -3.92 12.02 -11.18
CA THR A 419 -3.75 11.93 -12.65
C THR A 419 -3.73 13.29 -13.35
N ALA A 420 -3.87 14.40 -12.61
CA ALA A 420 -4.03 15.73 -13.19
C ALA A 420 -2.73 16.30 -13.79
N GLY A 421 -1.55 15.78 -13.43
CA GLY A 421 -0.28 16.23 -13.97
C GLY A 421 0.85 15.21 -13.83
N PRO A 422 1.96 15.38 -14.57
CA PRO A 422 3.13 14.51 -14.42
C PRO A 422 3.77 14.71 -13.04
N PRO A 423 4.40 13.67 -12.46
CA PRO A 423 5.09 13.79 -11.20
C PRO A 423 6.32 14.69 -11.31
N THR A 424 6.59 15.45 -10.24
CA THR A 424 7.84 16.21 -10.04
C THR A 424 9.03 15.26 -9.92
N LEU A 425 8.87 14.17 -9.16
CA LEU A 425 9.86 13.10 -9.02
C LEU A 425 9.23 11.75 -9.36
N SER A 426 9.94 10.88 -10.07
CA SER A 426 9.52 9.52 -10.35
C SER A 426 10.70 8.57 -10.43
N ARG A 427 10.51 7.37 -9.87
CA ARG A 427 11.49 6.29 -9.91
C ARG A 427 10.79 4.94 -10.00
N SER A 428 11.29 4.09 -10.88
CA SER A 428 10.97 2.66 -10.84
C SER A 428 12.24 1.86 -10.56
N PHE A 429 12.08 0.77 -9.81
CA PHE A 429 13.15 -0.15 -9.45
C PHE A 429 12.55 -1.53 -9.15
N SER A 430 13.39 -2.55 -9.07
CA SER A 430 12.99 -3.89 -8.67
C SER A 430 13.71 -4.27 -7.38
N LEU A 431 13.03 -5.05 -6.54
CA LEU A 431 13.61 -5.64 -5.33
C LEU A 431 13.57 -7.16 -5.43
N SER A 432 14.62 -7.80 -4.91
CA SER A 432 14.62 -9.24 -4.73
C SER A 432 13.48 -9.69 -3.82
N ARG A 433 13.11 -10.96 -3.89
CA ARG A 433 12.10 -11.55 -2.98
C ARG A 433 12.39 -11.26 -1.51
N ALA A 434 13.64 -11.42 -1.07
CA ALA A 434 14.01 -11.23 0.34
C ALA A 434 13.80 -9.79 0.81
N GLN A 435 14.15 -8.80 -0.02
CA GLN A 435 13.89 -7.38 0.28
C GLN A 435 12.39 -7.07 0.22
N HIS A 436 11.68 -7.59 -0.77
CA HIS A 436 10.23 -7.41 -0.91
C HIS A 436 9.47 -7.96 0.32
N GLU A 437 9.85 -9.13 0.83
CA GLU A 437 9.26 -9.74 2.03
C GLU A 437 9.48 -8.88 3.28
N ARG A 438 10.64 -8.22 3.43
CA ARG A 438 10.86 -7.26 4.54
C ARG A 438 9.90 -6.07 4.51
N PHE A 439 9.45 -5.68 3.32
CA PHE A 439 8.45 -4.63 3.14
C PHE A 439 7.00 -5.11 3.28
N GLU A 440 6.74 -6.35 3.75
CA GLU A 440 5.37 -6.79 4.07
C GLU A 440 4.70 -5.83 5.07
N ARG A 441 5.45 -5.41 6.10
CA ARG A 441 5.05 -4.35 7.02
C ARG A 441 6.05 -3.20 6.97
N VAL A 442 5.53 -1.97 7.11
CA VAL A 442 6.31 -0.73 7.11
C VAL A 442 6.00 0.12 8.32
N LEU A 443 6.96 0.97 8.66
CA LEU A 443 6.75 2.18 9.45
C LEU A 443 6.87 3.37 8.49
N PHE A 444 6.17 4.45 8.81
CA PHE A 444 6.26 5.70 8.04
C PHE A 444 6.27 6.90 8.99
N GLY A 445 6.85 8.01 8.52
CA GLY A 445 7.01 9.21 9.31
C GLY A 445 8.04 10.15 8.73
N TRP A 446 8.59 11.01 9.58
CA TRP A 446 9.55 12.03 9.17
C TRP A 446 10.87 11.89 9.92
N THR A 447 11.94 12.28 9.26
CA THR A 447 13.27 12.38 9.86
C THR A 447 13.87 13.73 9.52
N GLU A 448 14.69 14.28 10.40
CA GLU A 448 15.39 15.53 10.17
C GLU A 448 16.71 15.60 10.96
N ALA A 449 17.59 16.48 10.52
CA ALA A 449 18.73 16.89 11.33
C ALA A 449 19.19 18.31 10.98
N THR A 450 19.96 18.86 11.90
CA THR A 450 20.57 20.19 11.83
C THR A 450 22.05 20.11 12.22
N GLY A 451 22.88 20.81 11.44
CA GLY A 451 24.29 21.03 11.71
C GLY A 451 24.50 22.36 12.44
N ALA A 452 25.42 23.18 11.90
CA ALA A 452 25.59 24.56 12.35
C ALA A 452 24.47 25.48 11.84
N ALA A 453 23.80 25.11 10.74
CA ALA A 453 22.57 25.74 10.28
C ALA A 453 21.41 25.31 11.19
N VAL A 454 20.29 26.05 11.11
CA VAL A 454 19.05 25.74 11.82
C VAL A 454 17.87 25.79 10.87
N GLN A 455 16.77 25.17 11.26
CA GLN A 455 15.51 25.30 10.55
C GLN A 455 14.36 25.24 11.54
N GLN A 456 13.19 25.65 11.06
CA GLN A 456 11.93 25.29 11.68
C GLN A 456 10.93 25.01 10.57
N VAL A 457 10.53 23.75 10.44
CA VAL A 457 9.59 23.29 9.42
C VAL A 457 8.31 22.86 10.11
N GLY A 458 7.18 23.41 9.71
CA GLY A 458 5.87 22.90 10.10
C GLY A 458 5.34 21.96 9.02
N VAL A 459 4.92 20.75 9.40
CA VAL A 459 4.20 19.79 8.55
C VAL A 459 2.76 19.71 9.04
N SER A 460 1.80 19.82 8.13
CA SER A 460 0.37 19.84 8.43
C SER A 460 -0.45 19.11 7.38
N ASP A 461 -1.74 18.90 7.66
CA ASP A 461 -2.70 18.32 6.70
C ASP A 461 -2.24 16.97 6.13
N PHE A 462 -1.57 16.17 6.96
CA PHE A 462 -1.10 14.86 6.56
C PHE A 462 -2.27 13.90 6.37
N LYS A 463 -2.20 13.11 5.30
CA LYS A 463 -3.14 12.04 4.95
C LYS A 463 -2.35 10.87 4.37
N LEU A 464 -2.68 9.64 4.71
CA LEU A 464 -2.04 8.45 4.15
C LEU A 464 -2.98 7.25 4.03
N TYR A 465 -3.08 6.71 2.82
CA TYR A 465 -3.85 5.52 2.50
C TYR A 465 -2.93 4.39 2.02
N PHE A 466 -3.14 3.17 2.49
CA PHE A 466 -2.46 1.98 1.97
C PHE A 466 -3.31 1.30 0.91
N LEU A 467 -2.65 0.82 -0.15
CA LEU A 467 -3.30 0.18 -1.27
C LEU A 467 -3.54 -1.31 -0.97
N GLU A 468 -4.78 -1.76 -1.13
CA GLU A 468 -5.18 -3.16 -0.95
C GLU A 468 -4.98 -4.00 -2.20
#